data_AF-A0A918NVV7-F1
#
_entry.id   AF-A0A918NVV7-F1
#
_cell.length_a   1.000
_cell.length_b   1.000
_cell.length_c   1.000
_cell.angle_alpha   90.00
_cell.angle_beta   90.00
_cell.angle_gamma   90.00
#
_symmetry.space_group_name_H-M   'P 1'
#
loop_
_entity.id
_entity.type
_entity.pdbx_description
1 polymer ?
#
loop_
_entity_poly.entity_id
_entity_poly.type
_entity_poly.pdbx_seq_one_letter_code
_entity_poly.pdbx_strand_id
1 'polypeptide(L)'
;MGVIERPDLPPGARRDLNQELHTLHRRAGLPSVRELAKAVGKSASGVHNAFRLAKVPEQRLTMAIVDRLTLWVRDWGVGISQTAGIEKTLRRFERLWHQAKYEEEALAGQGEPPRMSDATRRLLFALSPECSMSHPTRQLPQPHDIVALEEPAATKPPACLRKTGLQPESPNPWHLIHLCRGCQRRRETGELTEPELRAARSTLDRRPGAARHYAAYLDQMLLGAEGVIDMNVAGAALAIVKADPEMAATPYALNHGEVVVDRTHGCLQWGHHPCEDDH
;
A
#
# COMPACT_ATOMS: atom_id res chain seq x y z
N MET A 1 30.16 -13.19 26.63
CA MET A 1 29.91 -13.63 25.25
C MET A 1 28.53 -13.16 24.84
N GLY A 2 28.41 -12.28 23.85
CA GLY A 2 27.13 -11.69 23.45
C GLY A 2 26.42 -12.58 22.44
N VAL A 3 25.29 -13.17 22.83
CA VAL A 3 24.39 -13.86 21.90
C VAL A 3 23.73 -12.80 21.02
N ILE A 4 23.79 -12.97 19.70
CA ILE A 4 23.12 -12.05 18.78
C ILE A 4 21.62 -12.37 18.84
N GLU A 5 20.80 -11.39 19.21
CA GLU A 5 19.34 -11.56 19.27
C GLU A 5 18.79 -11.90 17.89
N ARG A 6 17.97 -12.94 17.83
CA ARG A 6 17.24 -13.34 16.62
C ARG A 6 15.96 -12.48 16.51
N PRO A 7 15.69 -11.83 15.37
CA PRO A 7 14.43 -11.13 15.15
C PRO A 7 13.25 -12.12 15.09
N ASP A 8 12.11 -11.69 15.60
CA ASP A 8 10.85 -12.38 15.36
C ASP A 8 10.34 -11.99 13.97
N LEU A 9 10.24 -12.98 13.07
CA LEU A 9 9.88 -12.78 11.66
C LEU A 9 8.67 -13.65 11.33
N PRO A 10 7.73 -13.15 10.51
CA PRO A 10 6.62 -13.96 10.03
C PRO A 10 7.15 -15.19 9.25
N PRO A 11 6.37 -16.28 9.16
CA PRO A 11 6.71 -17.43 8.32
C PRO A 11 7.04 -17.00 6.88
N GLY A 12 8.11 -17.54 6.30
CA GLY A 12 8.57 -17.21 4.94
C GLY A 12 10.08 -17.38 4.77
N ALA A 13 10.58 -17.22 3.55
CA ALA A 13 11.99 -17.43 3.23
C ALA A 13 12.94 -16.48 3.96
N ARG A 14 12.48 -15.28 4.33
CA ARG A 14 13.27 -14.37 5.20
C ARG A 14 13.53 -14.98 6.58
N ARG A 15 12.51 -15.59 7.18
CA ARG A 15 12.66 -16.31 8.47
C ARG A 15 13.58 -17.50 8.33
N ASP A 16 13.47 -18.25 7.23
CA ASP A 16 14.30 -19.42 6.98
C ASP A 16 15.78 -19.05 6.78
N LEU A 17 16.07 -18.02 5.99
CA LEU A 17 17.43 -17.48 5.82
C LEU A 17 18.04 -17.07 7.16
N ASN A 18 17.30 -16.28 7.96
CA ASN A 18 17.78 -15.81 9.26
C ASN A 18 18.01 -16.99 10.22
N GLN A 19 17.08 -17.95 10.26
CA GLN A 19 17.18 -19.13 11.11
C GLN A 19 18.37 -20.03 10.76
N GLU A 20 18.62 -20.23 9.47
CA GLU A 20 19.78 -20.98 9.00
C GLU A 20 21.09 -20.25 9.32
N LEU A 21 21.12 -18.92 9.19
CA LEU A 21 22.30 -18.11 9.53
C LEU A 21 22.65 -18.21 11.02
N HIS A 22 21.65 -18.11 11.90
CA HIS A 22 21.82 -18.30 13.35
C HIS A 22 22.21 -19.74 13.72
N THR A 23 21.69 -20.73 13.00
CA THR A 23 22.06 -22.14 13.20
C THR A 23 23.52 -22.39 12.79
N LEU A 24 23.96 -21.83 11.67
CA LEU A 24 25.34 -21.91 11.23
C LEU A 24 26.29 -21.20 12.21
N HIS A 25 25.90 -20.02 12.71
CA HIS A 25 26.66 -19.27 13.71
C HIS A 25 26.84 -20.06 15.03
N ARG A 26 25.79 -20.74 15.50
CA ARG A 26 25.88 -21.66 16.65
C ARG A 26 26.83 -22.83 16.41
N ARG A 27 26.73 -23.47 15.24
CA ARG A 27 27.62 -24.58 14.87
C ARG A 27 29.08 -24.16 14.77
N ALA A 28 29.34 -22.89 14.42
CA ALA A 28 30.67 -22.31 14.35
C ALA A 28 31.26 -21.90 15.72
N GLY A 29 30.59 -22.25 16.83
CA GLY A 29 31.09 -21.93 18.18
C GLY A 29 30.74 -20.53 18.68
N LEU A 30 29.71 -19.88 18.10
CA LEU A 30 29.24 -18.55 18.51
C LEU A 30 30.34 -17.45 18.50
N PRO A 31 31.07 -17.28 17.38
CA PRO A 31 32.09 -16.24 17.26
C PRO A 31 31.45 -14.85 17.51
N SER A 32 32.18 -13.95 18.16
CA SER A 32 31.68 -12.60 18.40
C SER A 32 31.52 -11.83 17.08
N VAL A 33 30.61 -10.84 17.06
CA VAL A 33 30.40 -9.96 15.90
C VAL A 33 31.71 -9.30 15.46
N ARG A 34 32.58 -8.92 16.41
CA ARG A 34 33.87 -8.29 16.11
C ARG A 34 34.85 -9.26 15.44
N GLU A 35 34.92 -10.49 15.91
CA GLU A 35 35.76 -11.54 15.29
C GLU A 35 35.28 -11.87 13.88
N LEU A 36 33.97 -12.02 13.69
CA LEU A 36 33.37 -12.28 12.40
C LEU A 36 33.60 -11.11 11.43
N ALA A 37 33.37 -9.87 11.88
CA ALA A 37 33.61 -8.65 11.10
C ALA A 37 35.07 -8.52 10.65
N LYS A 38 36.03 -8.78 11.55
CA LYS A 38 37.46 -8.81 11.22
C LYS A 38 37.77 -9.88 10.18
N ALA A 39 37.20 -11.08 10.34
CA ALA A 39 37.46 -12.20 9.45
C ALA A 39 36.90 -12.01 8.03
N VAL A 40 35.75 -11.33 7.89
CA VAL A 40 35.12 -11.06 6.58
C VAL A 40 35.50 -9.69 5.99
N GLY A 41 36.30 -8.90 6.71
CA GLY A 41 36.73 -7.56 6.26
C GLY A 41 35.58 -6.55 6.14
N LYS A 42 34.61 -6.59 7.07
CA LYS A 42 33.41 -5.72 7.06
C LYS A 42 33.24 -5.00 8.40
N SER A 43 32.33 -4.04 8.45
CA SER A 43 32.03 -3.33 9.70
C SER A 43 31.27 -4.24 10.67
N ALA A 44 31.56 -4.08 11.97
CA ALA A 44 30.84 -4.80 13.03
C ALA A 44 29.34 -4.47 13.02
N SER A 45 28.96 -3.23 12.69
CA SER A 45 27.55 -2.84 12.55
C SER A 45 26.87 -3.54 11.37
N GLY A 46 27.54 -3.69 10.23
CA GLY A 46 27.00 -4.40 9.06
C GLY A 46 26.75 -5.87 9.37
N VAL A 47 27.70 -6.54 10.01
CA VAL A 47 27.54 -7.93 10.47
C VAL A 47 26.41 -8.03 11.49
N HIS A 48 26.40 -7.18 12.53
CA HIS A 48 25.33 -7.16 13.53
C HIS A 48 23.94 -7.02 12.89
N ASN A 49 23.81 -6.08 11.95
CA ASN A 49 22.55 -5.81 11.26
C ASN A 49 22.11 -6.99 10.38
N ALA A 50 23.03 -7.73 9.78
CA ALA A 50 22.71 -8.91 8.97
C ALA A 50 22.03 -10.03 9.78
N PHE A 51 22.32 -10.13 11.09
CA PHE A 51 21.68 -11.09 11.98
C PHE A 51 20.41 -10.56 12.64
N ARG A 52 20.37 -9.26 12.93
CA ARG A 52 19.34 -8.65 13.80
C ARG A 52 18.18 -8.00 13.04
N LEU A 53 18.42 -7.38 11.89
CA LEU A 53 17.37 -6.62 11.20
C LEU A 53 16.40 -7.54 10.46
N ALA A 54 15.15 -7.10 10.36
CA ALA A 54 14.10 -7.78 9.59
C ALA A 54 14.20 -7.57 8.06
N LYS A 55 15.27 -6.91 7.61
CA LYS A 55 15.56 -6.63 6.21
C LYS A 55 16.51 -7.69 5.65
N VAL A 56 16.34 -8.07 4.39
CA VAL A 56 17.28 -8.98 3.73
C VAL A 56 18.66 -8.30 3.64
N PRO A 57 19.72 -8.90 4.22
CA PRO A 57 21.07 -8.34 4.15
C PRO A 57 21.61 -8.35 2.71
N GLU A 58 22.64 -7.54 2.44
CA GLU A 58 23.31 -7.54 1.14
C GLU A 58 23.85 -8.95 0.80
N GLN A 59 23.67 -9.40 -0.44
CA GLN A 59 24.10 -10.73 -0.88
C GLN A 59 25.58 -10.98 -0.61
N ARG A 60 26.45 -10.05 -1.01
CA ARG A 60 27.91 -10.18 -0.87
C ARG A 60 28.31 -10.32 0.60
N LEU A 61 27.70 -9.53 1.49
CA LEU A 61 27.93 -9.62 2.93
C LEU A 61 27.47 -10.98 3.48
N THR A 62 26.27 -11.41 3.09
CA THR A 62 25.68 -12.68 3.53
C THR A 62 26.57 -13.86 3.15
N MET A 63 27.00 -13.92 1.88
CA MET A 63 27.84 -15.00 1.39
C MET A 63 29.23 -15.01 2.04
N ALA A 64 29.83 -13.83 2.30
CA ALA A 64 31.10 -13.75 3.01
C ALA A 64 31.00 -14.25 4.47
N ILE A 65 29.89 -13.94 5.16
CA ILE A 65 29.62 -14.46 6.50
C ILE A 65 29.46 -15.98 6.46
N VAL A 66 28.63 -16.50 5.54
CA VAL A 66 28.36 -17.94 5.43
C VAL A 66 29.63 -18.71 5.11
N ASP A 67 30.43 -18.26 4.15
CA ASP A 67 31.72 -18.87 3.81
C ASP A 67 32.62 -18.98 5.05
N ARG A 68 32.77 -17.86 5.77
CA ARG A 68 33.62 -17.83 6.95
C ARG A 68 33.13 -18.73 8.07
N LEU A 69 31.84 -18.71 8.37
CA LEU A 69 31.25 -19.59 9.40
C LEU A 69 31.38 -21.06 9.01
N THR A 70 31.25 -21.39 7.72
CA THR A 70 31.36 -22.77 7.22
C THR A 70 32.78 -23.30 7.38
N LEU A 71 33.80 -22.47 7.13
CA LEU A 71 35.20 -22.82 7.40
C LEU A 71 35.43 -23.08 8.89
N TRP A 72 34.88 -22.25 9.78
CA TRP A 72 34.96 -22.51 11.22
C TRP A 72 34.25 -23.80 11.62
N VAL A 73 33.05 -24.10 11.12
CA VAL A 73 32.38 -25.38 11.39
C VAL A 73 33.24 -26.58 10.99
N ARG A 74 33.92 -26.49 9.84
CA ARG A 74 34.85 -27.53 9.37
C ARG A 74 36.03 -27.67 10.32
N ASP A 75 36.67 -26.56 10.69
CA ASP A 75 37.88 -26.56 11.52
C ASP A 75 37.60 -27.12 12.93
N TRP A 76 36.36 -27.02 13.41
CA TRP A 76 35.90 -27.61 14.68
C TRP A 76 35.56 -29.11 14.58
N GLY A 77 35.66 -29.71 13.39
CA GLY A 77 35.35 -31.13 13.16
C GLY A 77 33.85 -31.47 13.15
N VAL A 78 32.96 -30.47 13.16
CA VAL A 78 31.51 -30.67 13.30
C VAL A 78 30.82 -30.82 11.93
N GLY A 79 30.98 -32.00 11.32
CA GLY A 79 30.04 -32.52 10.32
C GLY A 79 30.13 -31.94 8.90
N ILE A 80 31.17 -31.19 8.55
CA ILE A 80 31.47 -30.80 7.15
C ILE A 80 32.82 -31.41 6.79
N SER A 81 32.82 -32.67 6.35
CA SER A 81 34.06 -33.43 6.15
C SER A 81 34.79 -33.14 4.84
N GLN A 82 34.21 -32.40 3.90
CA GLN A 82 34.76 -32.20 2.54
C GLN A 82 34.44 -30.81 1.95
N THR A 83 35.26 -30.39 0.98
CA THR A 83 35.06 -29.18 0.15
C THR A 83 33.68 -29.14 -0.50
N ALA A 84 33.17 -30.29 -0.96
CA ALA A 84 31.81 -30.43 -1.49
C ALA A 84 30.71 -30.02 -0.48
N GLY A 85 30.94 -30.19 0.82
CA GLY A 85 30.01 -29.76 1.86
C GLY A 85 29.96 -28.24 2.04
N ILE A 86 31.08 -27.55 1.81
CA ILE A 86 31.16 -26.09 1.85
C ILE A 86 30.37 -25.50 0.68
N GLU A 87 30.64 -25.98 -0.54
CA GLU A 87 29.92 -25.53 -1.73
C GLU A 87 28.41 -25.79 -1.64
N LYS A 88 28.01 -26.96 -1.14
CA LYS A 88 26.60 -27.29 -0.92
C LYS A 88 25.93 -26.32 0.06
N THR A 89 26.62 -25.93 1.11
CA THR A 89 26.14 -24.95 2.10
C THR A 89 26.00 -23.57 1.46
N LEU A 90 27.01 -23.10 0.74
CA LEU A 90 26.96 -21.81 0.02
C LEU A 90 25.80 -21.75 -0.97
N ARG A 91 25.65 -22.77 -1.84
CA ARG A 91 24.52 -22.83 -2.80
C ARG A 91 23.15 -22.84 -2.11
N ARG A 92 23.05 -23.44 -0.91
CA ARG A 92 21.81 -23.43 -0.13
C ARG A 92 21.47 -22.03 0.37
N PHE A 93 22.45 -21.31 0.93
CA PHE A 93 22.27 -19.94 1.38
C PHE A 93 22.00 -18.97 0.24
N GLU A 94 22.63 -19.16 -0.92
CA GLU A 94 22.36 -18.37 -2.12
C GLU A 94 20.91 -18.50 -2.57
N ARG A 95 20.36 -19.73 -2.62
CA ARG A 95 18.94 -19.96 -2.92
C ARG A 95 18.00 -19.31 -1.90
N LEU A 96 18.30 -19.46 -0.61
CA LEU A 96 17.52 -18.83 0.46
C LEU A 96 17.56 -17.30 0.35
N TRP A 97 18.71 -16.74 0.00
CA TRP A 97 18.86 -15.30 -0.20
C TRP A 97 18.01 -14.81 -1.37
N HIS A 98 18.05 -15.49 -2.52
CA HIS A 98 17.21 -15.12 -3.67
C HIS A 98 15.73 -15.22 -3.36
N GLN A 99 15.29 -16.29 -2.68
CA GLN A 99 13.88 -16.43 -2.28
C GLN A 99 13.45 -15.33 -1.29
N ALA A 100 14.28 -15.04 -0.28
CA ALA A 100 14.03 -13.97 0.67
C ALA A 100 13.98 -12.60 0.00
N LYS A 101 14.85 -12.36 -0.99
CA LYS A 101 14.88 -11.11 -1.76
C LYS A 101 13.64 -10.97 -2.64
N TYR A 102 13.25 -12.05 -3.31
CA TYR A 102 12.01 -12.09 -4.10
C TYR A 102 10.79 -11.82 -3.23
N GLU A 103 10.69 -12.41 -2.04
CA GLU A 103 9.61 -12.11 -1.08
C GLU A 103 9.64 -10.66 -0.60
N GLU A 104 10.82 -10.10 -0.29
CA GLU A 104 10.96 -8.69 0.10
C GLU A 104 10.51 -7.75 -1.02
N GLU A 105 10.87 -8.05 -2.27
CA GLU A 105 10.47 -7.30 -3.47
C GLU A 105 8.98 -7.50 -3.79
N ALA A 106 8.43 -8.70 -3.60
CA ALA A 106 7.01 -8.97 -3.77
C ALA A 106 6.17 -8.21 -2.72
N LEU A 107 6.65 -8.11 -1.49
CA LEU A 107 6.03 -7.29 -0.44
C LEU A 107 6.21 -5.79 -0.69
N ALA A 108 7.33 -5.35 -1.27
CA ALA A 108 7.51 -3.98 -1.72
C ALA A 108 6.65 -3.63 -2.94
N GLY A 109 6.36 -4.63 -3.79
CA GLY A 109 5.49 -4.55 -4.96
C GLY A 109 4.00 -4.66 -4.66
N GLN A 110 3.62 -5.23 -3.50
CA GLN A 110 2.32 -5.02 -2.85
C GLN A 110 2.27 -3.61 -2.28
N GLY A 111 2.34 -2.64 -3.19
CA GLY A 111 2.69 -1.26 -2.92
C GLY A 111 1.95 -0.65 -1.74
N GLU A 112 2.62 0.32 -1.11
CA GLU A 112 1.95 1.44 -0.47
C GLU A 112 0.68 1.75 -1.30
N PRO A 113 -0.53 1.68 -0.71
CA PRO A 113 -1.77 1.84 -1.47
C PRO A 113 -1.63 3.09 -2.34
N PRO A 114 -2.08 3.06 -3.60
CA PRO A 114 -1.87 4.15 -4.54
C PRO A 114 -2.15 5.45 -3.82
N ARG A 115 -1.13 6.34 -3.76
CA ARG A 115 -1.20 7.55 -2.94
C ARG A 115 -2.46 8.29 -3.36
N MET A 116 -3.46 8.23 -2.49
CA MET A 116 -4.73 8.89 -2.71
C MET A 116 -4.45 10.36 -2.98
N SER A 117 -5.04 10.84 -4.06
CA SER A 117 -4.84 12.21 -4.51
C SER A 117 -5.35 13.22 -3.48
N ASP A 118 -4.81 14.44 -3.50
CA ASP A 118 -5.15 15.44 -2.50
C ASP A 118 -6.62 15.89 -2.63
N ALA A 119 -7.19 15.91 -3.84
CA ALA A 119 -8.62 16.18 -4.04
C ALA A 119 -9.48 15.05 -3.47
N THR A 120 -9.10 13.78 -3.69
CA THR A 120 -9.82 12.63 -3.12
C THR A 120 -9.78 12.66 -1.59
N ARG A 121 -8.62 13.01 -0.99
CA ARG A 121 -8.50 13.15 0.47
C ARG A 121 -9.39 14.28 1.01
N ARG A 122 -9.42 15.43 0.33
CA ARG A 122 -10.27 16.57 0.69
C ARG A 122 -11.76 16.23 0.59
N LEU A 123 -12.16 15.53 -0.48
CA LEU A 123 -13.53 15.06 -0.66
C LEU A 123 -13.95 14.16 0.51
N LEU A 124 -13.16 13.14 0.85
CA LEU A 124 -13.51 12.23 1.96
C LEU A 124 -13.59 12.95 3.30
N PHE A 125 -12.66 13.87 3.58
CA PHE A 125 -12.68 14.66 4.80
C PHE A 125 -13.92 15.56 4.87
N ALA A 126 -14.32 16.18 3.75
CA ALA A 126 -15.51 17.01 3.68
C ALA A 126 -16.81 16.21 3.87
N LEU A 127 -16.88 15.00 3.30
CA LEU A 127 -18.04 14.12 3.44
C LEU A 127 -18.17 13.53 4.85
N SER A 128 -17.04 13.17 5.49
CA SER A 128 -17.04 12.64 6.85
C SER A 128 -15.69 12.89 7.54
N PRO A 129 -15.56 13.95 8.35
CA PRO A 129 -14.34 14.17 9.14
C PRO A 129 -14.16 13.10 10.25
N GLU A 130 -15.26 12.43 10.61
CA GLU A 130 -15.30 11.35 11.60
C GLU A 130 -15.46 9.97 10.96
N CYS A 131 -15.32 8.92 11.77
CA CYS A 131 -15.52 7.54 11.34
C CYS A 131 -16.96 7.31 10.86
N SER A 132 -17.11 6.80 9.64
CA SER A 132 -18.39 6.53 8.98
C SER A 132 -19.22 5.43 9.64
N MET A 133 -18.62 4.63 10.52
CA MET A 133 -19.29 3.53 11.26
C MET A 133 -19.54 3.84 12.73
N SER A 134 -18.74 4.72 13.33
CA SER A 134 -18.83 5.03 14.77
C SER A 134 -18.54 6.50 15.00
N HIS A 135 -19.59 7.25 15.33
CA HIS A 135 -19.49 8.64 15.75
C HIS A 135 -19.56 8.71 17.28
N PRO A 136 -18.79 9.56 17.98
CA PRO A 136 -17.59 10.32 17.57
C PRO A 136 -16.28 9.59 17.93
N THR A 137 -15.16 9.95 17.28
CA THR A 137 -13.84 9.31 17.51
C THR A 137 -12.74 10.31 17.84
N ARG A 138 -11.91 10.00 18.86
CA ARG A 138 -10.77 10.85 19.28
C ARG A 138 -9.59 10.88 18.30
N GLN A 139 -9.51 9.89 17.40
CA GLN A 139 -8.43 9.77 16.41
C GLN A 139 -8.99 10.04 15.02
N LEU A 140 -8.18 10.67 14.17
CA LEU A 140 -8.49 10.87 12.76
C LEU A 140 -8.70 9.49 12.10
N PRO A 141 -9.87 9.24 11.49
CA PRO A 141 -10.14 7.99 10.81
C PRO A 141 -9.28 7.88 9.53
N GLN A 142 -9.01 6.64 9.12
CA GLN A 142 -8.28 6.37 7.89
C GLN A 142 -9.23 5.99 6.75
N PRO A 143 -8.90 6.35 5.50
CA PRO A 143 -9.66 5.93 4.32
C PRO A 143 -9.47 4.44 4.05
N HIS A 144 -10.57 3.76 3.75
CA HIS A 144 -10.60 2.35 3.44
C HIS A 144 -11.49 2.09 2.24
N ASP A 145 -10.98 1.31 1.29
CA ASP A 145 -11.72 0.84 0.11
C ASP A 145 -12.64 -0.32 0.49
N ILE A 146 -13.94 -0.21 0.20
CA ILE A 146 -14.96 -1.24 0.51
C ILE A 146 -14.95 -2.42 -0.48
N VAL A 147 -14.33 -2.28 -1.66
CA VAL A 147 -14.31 -3.28 -2.75
C VAL A 147 -13.03 -4.14 -2.75
N ALA A 148 -11.99 -3.74 -2.01
CA ALA A 148 -10.67 -4.38 -2.03
C ALA A 148 -10.56 -5.78 -1.38
N LEU A 149 -11.62 -6.60 -1.36
CA LEU A 149 -11.59 -7.98 -0.81
C LEU A 149 -11.98 -9.08 -1.81
N GLU A 150 -12.40 -8.75 -3.04
CA GLU A 150 -12.29 -9.75 -4.09
C GLU A 150 -10.81 -9.85 -4.46
N GLU A 151 -10.15 -10.94 -4.05
CA GLU A 151 -8.88 -11.32 -4.68
C GLU A 151 -9.11 -11.20 -6.19
N PRO A 152 -8.37 -10.34 -6.91
CA PRO A 152 -8.50 -10.30 -8.34
C PRO A 152 -8.04 -11.68 -8.81
N ALA A 153 -8.98 -12.56 -9.10
CA ALA A 153 -8.76 -13.65 -10.03
C ALA A 153 -8.00 -13.01 -11.18
N ALA A 154 -6.80 -13.52 -11.46
CA ALA A 154 -5.77 -12.87 -12.26
C ALA A 154 -6.17 -12.66 -13.74
N THR A 155 -7.25 -11.93 -14.01
CA THR A 155 -7.56 -11.35 -15.29
C THR A 155 -6.59 -10.20 -15.47
N LYS A 156 -5.52 -10.50 -16.21
CA LYS A 156 -4.65 -9.47 -16.79
C LYS A 156 -5.52 -8.34 -17.33
N PRO A 157 -5.24 -7.07 -16.99
CA PRO A 157 -6.00 -5.96 -17.54
C PRO A 157 -5.96 -6.05 -19.08
N PRO A 158 -7.06 -5.75 -19.78
CA PRO A 158 -7.15 -5.84 -21.22
C PRO A 158 -6.01 -5.05 -21.87
N ALA A 159 -5.41 -5.61 -22.92
CA ALA A 159 -4.19 -5.10 -23.53
C ALA A 159 -4.29 -3.64 -24.04
N CYS A 160 -5.49 -3.10 -24.20
CA CYS A 160 -5.73 -1.70 -24.56
C CYS A 160 -5.30 -0.71 -23.45
N LEU A 161 -5.38 -1.09 -22.17
CA LEU A 161 -5.00 -0.22 -21.04
C LEU A 161 -3.48 -0.08 -20.86
N ARG A 162 -2.66 -0.96 -21.46
CA ARG A 162 -1.20 -0.92 -21.33
C ARG A 162 -0.52 0.12 -22.23
N LYS A 163 -1.21 0.64 -23.26
CA LYS A 163 -0.59 1.54 -24.25
C LYS A 163 -0.65 3.03 -23.88
N THR A 164 -1.39 3.41 -22.84
CA THR A 164 -1.55 4.82 -22.43
C THR A 164 -0.60 5.25 -21.31
N GLY A 165 0.17 4.34 -20.70
CA GLY A 165 1.06 4.67 -19.58
C GLY A 165 0.33 5.05 -18.27
N LEU A 166 -0.98 4.86 -18.20
CA LEU A 166 -1.78 5.07 -17.00
C LEU A 166 -1.49 3.92 -16.02
N GLN A 167 -0.79 4.23 -14.93
CA GLN A 167 -0.69 3.36 -13.76
C GLN A 167 -2.11 3.08 -13.22
N PRO A 168 -2.33 1.96 -12.49
CA PRO A 168 -3.62 1.68 -11.87
C PRO A 168 -3.95 2.80 -10.88
N GLU A 169 -4.80 3.70 -11.37
CA GLU A 169 -6.04 4.14 -10.75
C GLU A 169 -5.91 4.51 -9.27
N SER A 170 -5.79 5.81 -9.02
CA SER A 170 -6.16 6.43 -7.75
C SER A 170 -7.42 5.76 -7.19
N PRO A 171 -7.46 5.43 -5.88
CA PRO A 171 -8.57 4.68 -5.32
C PRO A 171 -9.88 5.41 -5.58
N ASN A 172 -10.85 4.69 -6.14
CA ASN A 172 -12.14 5.25 -6.54
C ASN A 172 -12.84 5.86 -5.31
N PRO A 173 -13.12 7.18 -5.27
CA PRO A 173 -13.67 7.83 -4.08
C PRO A 173 -15.01 7.25 -3.63
N TRP A 174 -15.77 6.64 -4.54
CA TRP A 174 -17.07 6.02 -4.25
C TRP A 174 -16.95 4.71 -3.49
N HIS A 175 -15.76 4.11 -3.50
CA HIS A 175 -15.47 2.92 -2.71
C HIS A 175 -14.83 3.27 -1.36
N LEU A 176 -14.55 4.54 -1.10
CA LEU A 176 -13.82 4.96 0.10
C LEU A 176 -14.76 5.39 1.23
N ILE A 177 -14.45 4.89 2.42
CA ILE A 177 -15.08 5.29 3.70
C ILE A 177 -14.00 5.59 4.74
N HIS A 178 -14.32 6.41 5.74
CA HIS A 178 -13.42 6.70 6.85
C HIS A 178 -13.71 5.75 8.02
N LEU A 179 -12.74 4.95 8.46
CA LEU A 179 -12.86 4.09 9.64
C LEU A 179 -11.90 4.52 10.74
N CYS A 180 -12.36 4.53 11.98
CA CYS A 180 -11.46 4.61 13.12
C CYS A 180 -10.74 3.26 13.32
N ARG A 181 -9.65 3.28 14.11
CA ARG A 181 -8.88 2.07 14.43
C ARG A 181 -9.71 0.95 15.08
N GLY A 182 -10.82 1.28 15.73
CA GLY A 182 -11.76 0.29 16.27
C GLY A 182 -12.53 -0.44 15.15
N CYS A 183 -13.19 0.32 14.27
CA CYS A 183 -13.94 -0.23 13.14
C CYS A 183 -13.02 -0.89 12.10
N GLN A 184 -11.81 -0.39 11.90
CA GLN A 184 -10.81 -1.07 11.07
C GLN A 184 -10.54 -2.49 11.58
N ARG A 185 -10.27 -2.65 12.89
CA ARG A 185 -10.03 -3.98 13.48
C ARG A 185 -11.26 -4.89 13.34
N ARG A 186 -12.46 -4.36 13.57
CA ARG A 186 -13.71 -5.12 13.37
C ARG A 186 -13.91 -5.57 11.92
N ARG A 187 -13.47 -4.77 10.95
CA ARG A 187 -13.46 -5.17 9.54
C ARG A 187 -12.44 -6.29 9.29
N GLU A 188 -11.22 -6.15 9.81
CA GLU A 188 -10.16 -7.16 9.68
C GLU A 188 -10.55 -8.50 10.32
N THR A 189 -11.34 -8.50 11.40
CA THR A 189 -11.87 -9.70 12.04
C THR A 189 -13.13 -10.28 11.37
N GLY A 190 -13.67 -9.61 10.34
CA GLY A 190 -14.90 -10.01 9.67
C GLY A 190 -16.19 -9.71 10.43
N GLU A 191 -16.12 -8.98 11.54
CA GLU A 191 -17.30 -8.52 12.29
C GLU A 191 -18.07 -7.40 11.58
N LEU A 192 -17.38 -6.64 10.72
CA LEU A 192 -17.98 -5.64 9.85
C LEU A 192 -18.11 -6.23 8.46
N THR A 193 -19.35 -6.47 8.05
CA THR A 193 -19.70 -7.09 6.79
C THR A 193 -19.68 -6.08 5.65
N GLU A 194 -19.41 -6.55 4.42
CA GLU A 194 -19.43 -5.68 3.23
C GLU A 194 -20.77 -4.94 3.03
N PRO A 195 -21.95 -5.56 3.23
CA PRO A 195 -23.23 -4.84 3.15
C PRO A 195 -23.32 -3.67 4.13
N GLU A 196 -22.79 -3.79 5.34
CA GLU A 196 -22.77 -2.71 6.33
C GLU A 196 -21.86 -1.55 5.87
N LEU A 197 -20.70 -1.87 5.30
CA LEU A 197 -19.78 -0.87 4.76
C LEU A 197 -20.40 -0.13 3.56
N ARG A 198 -21.08 -0.86 2.66
CA ARG A 198 -21.82 -0.27 1.52
C ARG A 198 -23.00 0.60 1.99
N ALA A 199 -23.73 0.19 3.03
CA ALA A 199 -24.81 0.98 3.61
C ALA A 199 -24.30 2.27 4.25
N ALA A 200 -23.17 2.20 4.98
CA ALA A 200 -22.52 3.39 5.53
C ALA A 200 -22.04 4.34 4.44
N ARG A 201 -21.45 3.81 3.35
CA ARG A 201 -21.08 4.60 2.18
C ARG A 201 -22.29 5.31 1.56
N SER A 202 -23.38 4.58 1.33
CA SER A 202 -24.62 5.17 0.79
C SER A 202 -25.20 6.26 1.70
N THR A 203 -24.99 6.17 3.02
CA THR A 203 -25.40 7.20 3.97
C THR A 203 -24.56 8.47 3.82
N LEU A 204 -23.26 8.36 3.50
CA LEU A 204 -22.41 9.53 3.21
C LEU A 204 -22.89 10.28 1.97
N ASP A 205 -23.28 9.55 0.92
CA ASP A 205 -23.75 10.13 -0.35
C ASP A 205 -25.05 10.94 -0.18
N ARG A 206 -25.81 10.67 0.88
CA ARG A 206 -27.09 11.34 1.19
C ARG A 206 -26.95 12.45 2.24
N ARG A 207 -25.74 12.76 2.71
CA ARG A 207 -25.55 13.83 3.69
C ARG A 207 -25.90 15.19 3.08
N PRO A 208 -26.51 16.11 3.84
CA PRO A 208 -26.71 17.49 3.40
C PRO A 208 -25.38 18.10 2.93
N GLY A 209 -25.35 18.67 1.72
CA GLY A 209 -24.14 19.27 1.14
C GLY A 209 -23.19 18.29 0.44
N ALA A 210 -23.43 16.97 0.49
CA ALA A 210 -22.60 15.99 -0.21
C ALA A 210 -22.49 16.29 -1.72
N ALA A 211 -23.60 16.66 -2.36
CA ALA A 211 -23.63 17.06 -3.77
C ALA A 211 -22.68 18.23 -4.09
N ARG A 212 -22.56 19.23 -3.20
CA ARG A 212 -21.62 20.35 -3.37
C ARG A 212 -20.17 19.88 -3.32
N HIS A 213 -19.85 18.96 -2.42
CA HIS A 213 -18.50 18.41 -2.31
C HIS A 213 -18.13 17.56 -3.53
N TYR A 214 -19.08 16.77 -4.07
CA TYR A 214 -18.86 16.02 -5.32
C TYR A 214 -18.69 16.94 -6.53
N ALA A 215 -19.47 18.02 -6.63
CA ALA A 215 -19.31 19.00 -7.70
C ALA A 215 -17.92 19.65 -7.65
N ALA A 216 -17.48 20.14 -6.49
CA ALA A 216 -16.15 20.72 -6.33
C ALA A 216 -15.00 19.74 -6.65
N TYR A 217 -15.20 18.45 -6.36
CA TYR A 217 -14.25 17.40 -6.72
C TYR A 217 -14.16 17.17 -8.23
N LEU A 218 -15.31 17.11 -8.92
CA LEU A 218 -15.35 17.03 -10.39
C LEU A 218 -14.67 18.23 -11.04
N ASP A 219 -14.89 19.43 -10.51
CA ASP A 219 -14.27 20.66 -11.03
C ASP A 219 -12.75 20.59 -10.96
N GLN A 220 -12.19 20.16 -9.82
CA GLN A 220 -10.74 19.99 -9.66
C GLN A 220 -10.18 18.96 -10.65
N MET A 221 -10.89 17.87 -10.88
CA MET A 221 -10.49 16.87 -11.87
C MET A 221 -10.53 17.43 -13.31
N LEU A 222 -11.60 18.14 -13.68
CA LEU A 222 -11.78 18.71 -15.02
C LEU A 222 -10.76 19.80 -15.33
N LEU A 223 -10.32 20.57 -14.33
CA LEU A 223 -9.26 21.57 -14.46
C LEU A 223 -7.85 20.96 -14.58
N GLY A 224 -7.75 19.64 -14.73
CA GLY A 224 -6.48 18.95 -14.91
C GLY A 224 -5.61 18.89 -13.66
N ALA A 225 -6.18 19.16 -12.47
CA ALA A 225 -5.45 19.03 -11.22
C ALA A 225 -5.07 17.56 -10.94
N GLU A 226 -5.81 16.60 -11.51
CA GLU A 226 -5.60 15.16 -11.30
C GLU A 226 -5.90 14.34 -12.57
N GLY A 227 -4.85 13.96 -13.31
CA GLY A 227 -4.85 12.79 -14.22
C GLY A 227 -6.00 12.67 -15.24
N VAL A 228 -6.20 11.44 -15.74
CA VAL A 228 -7.32 11.09 -16.63
C VAL A 228 -8.56 10.78 -15.78
N ILE A 229 -9.69 11.36 -16.15
CA ILE A 229 -10.97 11.18 -15.46
C ILE A 229 -11.54 9.80 -15.75
N ASP A 230 -11.78 9.00 -14.71
CA ASP A 230 -12.63 7.82 -14.83
C ASP A 230 -14.09 8.29 -15.05
N MET A 231 -14.65 7.91 -16.21
CA MET A 231 -16.01 8.30 -16.59
C MET A 231 -17.08 7.65 -15.70
N ASN A 232 -16.79 6.52 -15.06
CA ASN A 232 -17.70 5.89 -14.09
C ASN A 232 -17.79 6.72 -12.81
N VAL A 233 -16.65 7.21 -12.33
CA VAL A 233 -16.54 8.17 -11.23
C VAL A 233 -17.33 9.45 -11.55
N ALA A 234 -17.13 10.01 -12.75
CA ALA A 234 -17.86 11.21 -13.19
C ALA A 234 -19.38 10.97 -13.27
N GLY A 235 -19.81 9.82 -13.80
CA GLY A 235 -21.21 9.45 -13.88
C GLY A 235 -21.88 9.31 -12.50
N ALA A 236 -21.20 8.69 -11.54
CA ALA A 236 -21.71 8.50 -10.18
C ALA A 236 -21.83 9.85 -9.43
N ALA A 237 -20.84 10.73 -9.55
CA ALA A 237 -20.90 12.09 -9.02
C ALA A 237 -22.10 12.86 -9.57
N LEU A 238 -22.28 12.82 -10.90
CA LEU A 238 -23.36 13.52 -11.58
C LEU A 238 -24.74 13.00 -11.15
N ALA A 239 -24.89 11.70 -10.92
CA ALA A 239 -26.12 11.12 -10.42
C ALA A 239 -26.48 11.64 -9.02
N ILE A 240 -25.49 11.75 -8.11
CA ILE A 240 -25.70 12.32 -6.77
C ILE A 240 -26.10 13.78 -6.85
N VAL A 241 -25.43 14.58 -7.70
CA VAL A 241 -25.74 16.00 -7.89
C VAL A 241 -27.16 16.20 -8.43
N LYS A 242 -27.61 15.37 -9.38
CA LYS A 242 -28.98 15.42 -9.93
C LYS A 242 -30.07 15.07 -8.93
N ALA A 243 -29.77 14.18 -8.00
CA ALA A 243 -30.74 13.70 -7.02
C ALA A 243 -31.00 14.70 -5.88
N ASP A 244 -30.16 15.73 -5.72
CA ASP A 244 -30.30 16.75 -4.69
C ASP A 244 -31.24 17.89 -5.16
N PRO A 245 -32.45 18.01 -4.56
CA PRO A 245 -33.45 18.99 -4.99
C PRO A 245 -33.05 20.44 -4.72
N GLU A 246 -32.17 20.71 -3.74
CA GLU A 246 -31.66 22.08 -3.49
C GLU A 246 -30.61 22.49 -4.54
N MET A 247 -29.92 21.51 -5.13
CA MET A 247 -28.89 21.71 -6.16
C MET A 247 -29.42 21.62 -7.59
N ALA A 248 -30.59 21.00 -7.79
CA ALA A 248 -31.28 20.85 -9.07
C ALA A 248 -31.94 22.16 -9.57
N ALA A 249 -32.06 23.18 -8.71
CA ALA A 249 -32.86 24.37 -8.99
C ALA A 249 -32.16 25.45 -9.84
N THR A 250 -30.83 25.40 -10.00
CA THR A 250 -30.09 26.37 -10.82
C THR A 250 -28.89 25.74 -11.53
N PRO A 251 -28.71 25.97 -12.85
CA PRO A 251 -27.43 25.70 -13.50
C PRO A 251 -26.35 26.52 -12.79
N TYR A 252 -25.22 25.89 -12.50
CA TYR A 252 -24.06 26.53 -11.91
C TYR A 252 -22.98 26.60 -12.98
N ALA A 253 -22.52 27.81 -13.30
CA ALA A 253 -21.36 28.02 -14.14
C ALA A 253 -20.12 27.72 -13.30
N LEU A 254 -19.23 26.86 -13.80
CA LEU A 254 -17.92 26.67 -13.14
C LEU A 254 -17.12 27.97 -13.28
N ASN A 255 -16.20 28.22 -12.33
CA ASN A 255 -15.41 29.46 -12.20
C ASN A 255 -14.62 29.93 -13.45
N HIS A 256 -14.63 29.17 -14.54
CA HIS A 256 -13.99 29.52 -15.80
C HIS A 256 -14.96 29.78 -16.95
N GLY A 257 -16.29 29.74 -16.74
CA GLY A 257 -17.29 30.04 -17.77
C GLY A 257 -17.31 29.08 -18.98
N GLU A 258 -16.41 28.09 -19.02
CA GLU A 258 -16.23 27.20 -20.17
C GLU A 258 -17.11 25.94 -20.12
N VAL A 259 -17.68 25.65 -18.95
CA VAL A 259 -18.48 24.45 -18.71
C VAL A 259 -19.77 24.83 -18.02
N VAL A 260 -20.89 24.58 -18.69
CA VAL A 260 -22.23 24.64 -18.10
C VAL A 260 -22.66 23.23 -17.79
N VAL A 261 -22.94 22.99 -16.50
CA VAL A 261 -23.56 21.76 -16.03
C VAL A 261 -25.08 21.97 -16.10
N ASP A 262 -25.72 21.45 -17.15
CA ASP A 262 -27.18 21.39 -17.22
C ASP A 262 -27.66 20.26 -16.30
N ARG A 263 -28.03 20.64 -15.07
CA ARG A 263 -28.44 19.70 -14.03
C ARG A 263 -29.86 19.16 -14.25
N THR A 264 -30.68 19.87 -15.03
CA THR A 264 -32.06 19.49 -15.37
C THR A 264 -32.09 18.34 -16.38
N HIS A 265 -31.30 18.45 -17.45
CA HIS A 265 -31.20 17.42 -18.49
C HIS A 265 -30.03 16.49 -18.28
N GLY A 266 -29.11 16.88 -17.40
CA GLY A 266 -28.04 16.04 -16.97
C GLY A 266 -26.90 15.87 -17.95
N CYS A 267 -26.60 16.93 -18.68
CA CYS A 267 -25.52 16.99 -19.64
C CYS A 267 -24.49 18.05 -19.24
N LEU A 268 -23.27 17.86 -19.73
CA LEU A 268 -22.19 18.83 -19.65
C LEU A 268 -22.09 19.51 -21.02
N GLN A 269 -22.20 20.82 -21.05
CA GLN A 269 -22.04 21.61 -22.25
C GLN A 269 -20.73 22.40 -22.16
N TRP A 270 -19.91 22.30 -23.21
CA TRP A 270 -18.64 22.99 -23.35
C TRP A 270 -18.85 24.22 -24.25
N GLY A 271 -18.48 25.42 -23.80
CA GLY A 271 -18.64 26.65 -24.57
C GLY A 271 -18.27 27.91 -23.80
N HIS A 272 -17.99 29.02 -24.51
CA HIS A 272 -17.80 30.33 -23.87
C HIS A 272 -19.16 30.84 -23.36
N HIS A 273 -19.42 30.64 -22.07
CA HIS A 273 -20.59 31.19 -21.40
C HIS A 273 -20.19 32.45 -20.63
N PRO A 274 -21.01 33.52 -20.69
CA PRO A 274 -20.78 34.70 -19.88
C PRO A 274 -20.88 34.30 -18.39
N CYS A 275 -19.82 34.56 -17.63
CA CYS A 275 -19.83 34.40 -16.18
C CYS A 275 -20.63 35.57 -15.60
N GLU A 276 -21.75 35.30 -14.92
CA GLU A 276 -22.55 36.35 -14.27
C GLU A 276 -22.04 36.73 -12.87
N ASP A 277 -20.97 36.07 -12.39
CA ASP A 277 -20.37 36.34 -11.09
C ASP A 277 -19.26 37.40 -11.18
N ASP A 278 -19.67 38.67 -11.34
CA ASP A 278 -18.84 39.86 -11.12
C ASP A 278 -19.25 40.53 -9.79
N HIS A 279 -18.85 39.97 -8.64
CA HIS A 279 -18.90 40.62 -7.31
C HIS A 279 -17.70 40.24 -6.43
#